data_AF-A0A7L1F693-F1
#
_entry.id   AF-A0A7L1F693-F1
#
_cell.length_a   1.000
_cell.length_b   1.000
_cell.length_c   1.000
_cell.angle_alpha   90.00
_cell.angle_beta   90.00
_cell.angle_gamma   90.00
#
_symmetry.space_group_name_H-M   'P 1'
#
loop_
_entity.id
_entity.type
_entity.pdbx_description
1 polymer ?
#
loop_
_entity_poly.entity_id
_entity_poly.type
_entity_poly.pdbx_seq_one_letter_code
_entity_poly.pdbx_strand_id
1 'polypeptide(L)' 'RPPVLRPPRTLALADKVANRREQSTEATCITEMSVMMACWKQNDFQDAPCAEEIRMFYDCVAKAE' A
#
# COMPACT_ATOMS: atom_id res chain seq x y z
N ARG A 1 9.71 8.91 -47.33
CA ARG A 1 8.77 8.62 -46.23
C ARG A 1 9.48 8.90 -44.91
N PRO A 2 8.93 9.75 -44.01
CA PRO A 2 9.54 9.98 -42.70
C PRO A 2 9.52 8.71 -41.85
N PRO A 3 10.48 8.54 -40.92
CA PRO A 3 10.53 7.38 -40.04
C PRO A 3 9.34 7.36 -39.09
N VAL A 4 8.76 6.17 -38.89
CA VAL A 4 7.58 5.95 -38.03
C VAL A 4 7.93 6.04 -36.55
N LEU A 5 9.15 5.67 -36.16
CA LEU A 5 9.63 5.71 -34.78
C LEU A 5 11.00 6.38 -34.69
N ARG A 6 11.24 7.10 -33.60
CA ARG A 6 12.54 7.66 -33.21
C ARG A 6 12.85 7.23 -31.78
N PRO A 7 13.29 5.97 -31.58
CA PRO A 7 13.55 5.46 -30.23
C PRO A 7 14.77 6.18 -29.61
N PRO A 8 14.73 6.50 -28.31
CA PRO A 8 15.84 7.17 -27.61
C PRO A 8 17.02 6.22 -27.31
N ARG A 9 16.82 4.92 -27.49
CA ARG A 9 17.83 3.88 -27.32
C ARG A 9 17.84 2.97 -28.54
N THR A 10 18.99 2.34 -28.80
CA THR A 10 19.13 1.36 -29.87
C THR A 10 18.20 0.18 -29.63
N LEU A 11 17.61 -0.32 -30.72
CA LEU A 11 16.76 -1.51 -30.69
C LEU A 11 17.63 -2.76 -30.76
N ALA A 12 18.41 -2.99 -29.71
CA ALA A 12 19.24 -4.17 -29.52
C ALA A 12 18.94 -4.80 -28.16
N LEU A 13 19.06 -6.12 -28.08
CA LEU A 13 18.94 -6.85 -26.81
C LEU A 13 20.11 -6.50 -25.90
N ALA A 14 19.83 -6.33 -24.62
CA ALA A 14 20.84 -6.17 -23.59
C ALA A 14 21.15 -7.52 -22.95
N ASP A 15 22.40 -7.75 -22.56
CA ASP A 15 22.83 -8.96 -21.83
C ASP A 15 22.41 -8.95 -20.34
N LYS A 16 21.46 -8.08 -19.97
CA LYS A 16 20.93 -7.96 -18.61
C LYS A 16 19.46 -7.56 -18.63
N VAL A 17 18.74 -7.99 -17.58
CA VAL A 17 17.34 -7.66 -17.35
C VAL A 17 17.20 -6.65 -16.21
N ALA A 18 16.04 -6.01 -16.10
CA ALA A 18 15.73 -5.21 -14.93
C ALA A 18 15.63 -6.11 -13.68
N ASN A 19 16.19 -5.66 -12.56
CA ASN A 19 16.01 -6.35 -11.28
C ASN A 19 14.54 -6.38 -10.88
N ARG A 20 14.17 -7.39 -10.09
CA ARG A 20 12.88 -7.39 -9.40
C ARG A 20 12.79 -6.10 -8.57
N ARG A 21 11.73 -5.32 -8.80
CA ARG A 21 11.42 -4.19 -7.94
C ARG A 21 10.99 -4.74 -6.59
N GLU A 22 11.75 -4.42 -5.54
CA GLU A 22 11.32 -4.69 -4.18
C GLU A 22 10.05 -3.89 -3.89
N GLN A 23 9.14 -4.52 -3.17
CA GLN A 23 7.91 -3.87 -2.76
C GLN A 23 8.30 -2.75 -1.79
N SER A 24 7.90 -1.52 -2.09
CA SER A 24 8.15 -0.40 -1.18
C SER A 24 7.52 -0.70 0.17
N THR A 25 8.19 -0.28 1.25
CA THR A 25 7.63 -0.28 2.60
C THR A 25 6.47 0.72 2.64
N GLU A 26 5.29 0.26 2.26
CA GLU A 26 4.03 0.95 2.51
C GLU A 26 3.61 0.66 3.94
N ALA A 27 2.98 1.63 4.61
CA ALA A 27 2.42 1.38 5.92
C ALA A 27 1.35 0.28 5.81
N THR A 28 1.47 -0.75 6.65
CA THR A 28 0.50 -1.84 6.74
C THR A 28 -0.69 -1.42 7.59
N CYS A 29 -1.81 -2.13 7.47
CA CYS A 29 -3.01 -1.92 8.30
C CYS A 29 -3.69 -0.54 8.19
N ILE A 30 -3.45 0.19 7.09
CA ILE A 30 -4.06 1.50 6.85
C ILE A 30 -5.59 1.40 6.76
N THR A 31 -6.10 0.31 6.19
CA THR A 31 -7.53 0.04 6.05
C THR A 31 -8.22 -0.07 7.41
N GLU A 32 -7.70 -0.89 8.30
CA GLU A 32 -8.21 -1.11 9.64
C GLU A 32 -8.08 0.17 10.48
N MET A 33 -6.95 0.88 10.36
CA MET A 33 -6.76 2.17 11.00
C MET A 33 -7.83 3.18 10.55
N SER A 34 -8.14 3.23 9.25
CA SER A 34 -9.14 4.16 8.73
C SER A 34 -10.55 3.87 9.25
N VAL A 35 -10.91 2.59 9.42
CA VAL A 35 -12.21 2.18 9.97
C VAL A 35 -12.31 2.51 11.46
N MET A 36 -11.26 2.22 12.23
CA MET A 36 -11.17 2.58 13.65
C MET A 36 -11.30 4.09 13.87
N MET A 37 -10.59 4.90 13.07
CA MET A 37 -10.69 6.37 13.14
C MET A 37 -12.08 6.88 12.77
N ALA A 38 -12.75 6.23 11.81
CA ALA A 38 -14.13 6.57 11.44
C ALA A 38 -15.10 6.28 12.58
N CYS A 39 -14.97 5.13 13.26
CA CYS A 39 -15.78 4.79 14.43
C CYS A 39 -15.55 5.79 15.56
N TRP A 40 -14.29 6.09 15.90
CA TRP A 40 -13.97 7.08 16.92
C TRP A 40 -14.58 8.44 16.62
N LYS A 41 -14.49 8.92 15.38
CA LYS A 41 -15.10 10.19 14.99
C LYS A 41 -16.61 10.23 15.20
N GLN A 42 -17.31 9.11 15.05
CA GLN A 42 -18.76 9.01 15.26
C GLN A 42 -19.14 8.90 16.74
N ASN A 43 -18.22 8.47 17.60
CA ASN A 43 -18.46 8.13 19.00
C ASN A 43 -17.62 8.97 19.98
N ASP A 44 -17.31 10.22 19.61
CA ASP A 44 -16.52 11.15 20.43
C ASP A 44 -15.21 10.55 20.95
N PHE A 45 -14.55 9.74 20.11
CA PHE A 45 -13.30 9.05 20.39
C PHE A 45 -13.35 8.12 21.61
N GLN A 46 -14.52 7.54 21.91
CA GLN A 46 -14.66 6.52 22.94
C GLN A 46 -14.31 5.12 22.41
N ASP A 47 -13.57 4.34 23.21
CA ASP A 47 -13.14 2.99 22.82
C ASP A 47 -14.24 1.94 22.95
N ALA A 48 -15.11 2.06 23.96
CA ALA A 48 -16.18 1.10 24.22
C ALA A 48 -17.09 0.82 23.00
N PRO A 49 -17.61 1.83 22.28
CA PRO A 49 -18.41 1.60 21.07
C PRO A 49 -17.59 1.13 19.86
N CYS A 50 -16.26 1.28 19.88
CA CYS A 50 -15.36 0.96 18.76
C CYS A 50 -14.48 -0.27 19.04
N ALA A 51 -14.86 -1.10 20.01
CA ALA A 51 -14.03 -2.22 20.47
C ALA A 51 -13.75 -3.25 19.37
N GLU A 52 -14.68 -3.44 18.42
CA GLU A 52 -14.49 -4.35 17.30
C GLU A 52 -13.45 -3.81 16.31
N GLU A 53 -13.55 -2.54 15.92
CA GLU A 53 -12.64 -1.88 15.00
C GLU A 53 -11.22 -1.80 15.58
N ILE A 54 -11.12 -1.53 16.89
CA ILE A 54 -9.85 -1.55 17.62
C ILE A 54 -9.24 -2.95 17.59
N ARG A 55 -10.03 -4.00 17.86
CA ARG A 55 -9.56 -5.39 17.80
C ARG A 55 -9.09 -5.75 16.39
N MET A 56 -9.83 -5.38 15.36
CA MET A 56 -9.44 -5.63 13.96
C MET A 56 -8.12 -4.96 13.60
N PHE A 57 -7.91 -3.72 14.06
CA PHE A 57 -6.64 -3.01 13.86
C PHE A 57 -5.48 -3.75 14.54
N TYR A 58 -5.61 -4.13 15.81
CA TYR A 58 -4.55 -4.87 16.51
C TYR A 58 -4.31 -6.26 15.93
N ASP A 59 -5.35 -6.96 15.49
CA ASP A 59 -5.23 -8.25 14.80
C ASP A 59 -4.46 -8.12 13.47
N CYS A 60 -4.56 -6.98 12.79
CA CYS A 60 -3.75 -6.69 11.61
C CYS A 60 -2.30 -6.39 11.98
N VAL A 61 -2.08 -5.53 12.97
CA VAL A 61 -0.73 -5.17 13.43
C VAL A 61 0.04 -6.40 13.88
N ALA A 62 -0.59 -7.29 14.66
CA ALA A 62 0.03 -8.52 15.14
C ALA A 62 0.40 -9.53 14.04
N LYS A 63 -0.18 -9.41 12.83
CA LYS A 63 0.19 -10.22 11.65
C LYS A 63 1.25 -9.56 10.78
N ALA A 64 1.43 -8.25 10.94
CA ALA A 64 2.39 -7.46 10.18
C ALA A 64 3.77 -7.39 10.88
N GLU A 65 3.82 -7.61 12.19
CA GLU A 65 5.04 -7.91 12.96
C GLU A 65 5.54 -9.35 12.72
#